data_AF-A0A6B3GCZ0-F1
#
_entry.id   AF-A0A6B3GCZ0-F1
#
_cell.length_a   1.000
_cell.length_b   1.000
_cell.length_c   1.000
_cell.angle_alpha   90.00
_cell.angle_beta   90.00
_cell.angle_gamma   90.00
#
_symmetry.space_group_name_H-M   'P 1'
#
loop_
_entity.id
_entity.type
_entity.pdbx_description
1 polymer ?
#
loop_
_entity_poly.entity_id
_entity_poly.type
_entity_poly.pdbx_seq_one_letter_code
_entity_poly.pdbx_strand_id
1 'polypeptide(L)' 'HAMTSRDAVIDHELLGGLRAAVPVPLVLHGSSGASDEELARAVAGGIRKVNIGTALNIAMTGAIRERLAQDDRGVD' A
#
# COMPACT_ATOMS: atom_id res chain seq x y z
N HIS A 1 9.15 -0.51 3.28
CA HIS A 1 8.10 -1.25 4.03
C HIS A 1 7.80 -0.54 5.35
N ALA A 2 6.72 -0.91 6.05
CA ALA A 2 6.36 -0.34 7.37
C ALA A 2 6.14 1.18 7.40
N MET A 3 5.84 1.81 6.26
CA MET A 3 5.58 3.25 6.21
C MET A 3 4.25 3.60 6.87
N THR A 4 4.29 4.55 7.78
CA THR A 4 3.12 5.11 8.49
C THR A 4 2.63 6.42 7.87
N SER A 5 3.44 7.07 7.02
CA SER A 5 3.09 8.21 6.16
C SER A 5 2.79 7.75 4.73
N ARG A 6 2.05 8.57 3.97
CA ARG A 6 1.68 8.33 2.56
C ARG A 6 2.42 9.26 1.58
N ASP A 7 3.74 9.34 1.71
CA ASP A 7 4.63 10.23 0.96
C ASP A 7 5.66 9.49 0.10
N ALA A 8 5.47 8.19 -0.13
CA ALA A 8 6.34 7.42 -1.02
C ALA A 8 6.21 7.92 -2.46
N VAL A 9 7.35 8.18 -3.08
CA VAL A 9 7.47 8.55 -4.50
C VAL A 9 7.92 7.34 -5.29
N ILE A 10 7.21 7.03 -6.37
CA ILE A 10 7.59 5.96 -7.30
C ILE A 10 8.35 6.57 -8.48
N ASP A 11 9.47 5.95 -8.86
CA ASP A 11 10.19 6.30 -10.07
C ASP A 11 9.49 5.65 -11.29
N HIS A 12 8.68 6.44 -11.99
CA HIS A 12 7.90 5.96 -13.13
C HIS A 12 8.73 5.81 -14.40
N GLU A 13 9.87 6.51 -14.51
CA GLU A 13 10.78 6.34 -15.65
C GLU A 13 11.47 4.98 -15.55
N LEU A 14 12.01 4.65 -14.37
CA LEU A 14 12.58 3.35 -14.10
C LEU A 14 11.55 2.22 -14.28
N LEU A 15 10.32 2.42 -13.80
CA LEU A 15 9.23 1.45 -14.00
C LEU A 15 8.99 1.17 -15.48
N GLY A 16 8.96 2.21 -16.32
CA GLY A 16 8.83 2.07 -17.78
C GLY A 16 9.97 1.26 -18.39
N GLY A 17 11.21 1.57 -17.99
CA GLY A 17 12.40 0.83 -18.43
C GLY A 17 12.36 -0.65 -18.05
N LEU A 18 12.01 -0.96 -16.80
CA LEU A 18 11.86 -2.34 -16.32
C LEU A 18 10.76 -3.08 -17.09
N ARG A 19 9.60 -2.45 -17.29
CA ARG A 19 8.48 -3.06 -18.02
C ARG A 19 8.87 -3.41 -19.46
N ALA A 20 9.68 -2.58 -20.12
CA ALA A 20 10.18 -2.86 -21.46
C ALA A 20 11.22 -3.99 -21.47
N ALA A 21 12.08 -4.06 -20.46
CA ALA A 21 13.18 -5.01 -20.39
C ALA A 21 12.76 -6.43 -20.01
N VAL A 22 11.70 -6.60 -19.20
CA VAL A 22 11.29 -7.93 -18.72
C VAL A 22 9.86 -8.31 -19.15
N PRO A 23 9.64 -9.45 -19.83
CA PRO A 23 8.32 -9.87 -20.30
C PRO A 23 7.54 -10.63 -19.22
N VAL A 24 7.64 -10.20 -17.96
CA VAL A 24 6.93 -10.80 -16.82
C VAL A 24 6.17 -9.73 -16.03
N PRO A 25 5.11 -10.10 -15.29
CA PRO A 25 4.39 -9.16 -14.44
C PRO A 25 5.28 -8.58 -13.34
N LEU A 26 5.19 -7.27 -13.12
CA LEU A 26 5.92 -6.58 -12.05
C LEU A 26 5.10 -6.48 -10.76
N VAL A 27 5.79 -6.52 -9.63
CA VAL A 27 5.19 -6.49 -8.28
C VAL A 27 5.67 -5.27 -7.50
N LEU A 28 4.74 -4.46 -7.00
CA LEU A 28 5.04 -3.35 -6.12
C LEU A 28 4.97 -3.79 -4.66
N HIS A 29 6.08 -3.59 -3.95
CA HIS A 29 6.19 -3.79 -2.50
C HIS A 29 6.14 -2.45 -1.78
N GLY A 30 5.94 -2.48 -0.45
CA GLY A 30 5.97 -1.27 0.37
C GLY A 30 4.85 -0.27 0.07
N SER A 31 3.80 -0.70 -0.63
CA SER A 31 2.75 0.14 -1.22
C SER A 31 1.90 0.93 -0.22
N SER A 32 1.98 0.61 1.07
CA SER A 32 1.24 1.34 2.11
C SER A 32 1.65 2.80 2.26
N GLY A 33 2.87 3.16 1.82
CA GLY A 33 3.34 4.55 1.82
C GLY A 33 3.03 5.33 0.55
N ALA A 34 2.52 4.68 -0.51
CA ALA A 34 2.16 5.38 -1.74
C ALA A 34 0.75 6.00 -1.60
N SER A 35 0.56 7.17 -2.19
CA SER A 35 -0.77 7.76 -2.36
C SER A 35 -1.61 6.92 -3.34
N ASP A 36 -2.93 7.12 -3.35
CA ASP A 36 -3.82 6.41 -4.28
C ASP A 36 -3.49 6.78 -5.74
N GLU A 37 -3.12 8.04 -5.97
CA GLU A 37 -2.66 8.52 -7.27
C GLU A 37 -1.36 7.83 -7.70
N GLU A 38 -0.37 7.71 -6.80
CA GLU A 38 0.88 7.00 -7.11
C GLU A 38 0.63 5.51 -7.42
N LEU A 39 -0.27 4.86 -6.67
CA LEU A 39 -0.67 3.48 -6.94
C LEU A 39 -1.36 3.34 -8.29
N ALA A 40 -2.28 4.24 -8.63
CA ALA A 40 -2.97 4.23 -9.92
C ALA A 40 -1.99 4.43 -11.08
N ARG A 41 -1.05 5.38 -10.93
CA ARG A 41 0.01 5.60 -11.92
C ARG A 41 0.94 4.40 -12.06
N ALA A 42 1.33 3.76 -10.96
CA ALA A 42 2.18 2.58 -11.00
C ALA A 42 1.50 1.37 -11.68
N VAL A 43 0.19 1.19 -11.44
CA VAL A 43 -0.61 0.17 -12.16
C VAL A 43 -0.67 0.47 -13.65
N ALA A 44 -0.89 1.74 -14.04
CA ALA A 44 -0.84 2.17 -15.44
C ALA A 44 0.54 1.94 -16.07
N GLY A 45 1.62 2.12 -15.28
CA GLY A 45 3.01 1.87 -15.69
C GLY A 45 3.42 0.40 -15.78
N GLY A 46 2.55 -0.54 -15.43
CA GLY A 46 2.77 -1.98 -15.66
C GLY A 46 2.93 -2.83 -14.41
N ILE A 47 2.77 -2.28 -13.21
CA ILE A 47 2.61 -3.08 -11.99
C ILE A 47 1.33 -3.93 -12.08
N ARG A 48 1.43 -5.21 -11.71
CA ARG A 48 0.32 -6.18 -11.76
C ARG A 48 -0.02 -6.82 -10.41
N LYS A 49 0.87 -6.74 -9.43
CA LYS A 49 0.61 -7.14 -8.05
C LYS A 49 1.08 -6.05 -7.09
N VAL A 50 0.24 -5.71 -6.12
CA VAL A 50 0.51 -4.68 -5.11
C VAL A 50 0.46 -5.33 -3.73
N ASN A 51 1.49 -5.11 -2.91
CA ASN A 51 1.55 -5.64 -1.55
C ASN A 51 1.29 -4.52 -0.53
N ILE A 52 0.15 -4.60 0.16
CA ILE A 52 -0.31 -3.64 1.17
C ILE A 52 -0.38 -4.37 2.51
N GLY A 53 0.29 -3.86 3.54
CA GLY A 53 0.28 -4.46 4.88
C GLY A 53 0.08 -3.42 5.97
N THR A 54 0.99 -2.43 6.05
CA THR A 54 0.96 -1.43 7.11
C THR A 54 -0.35 -0.65 7.16
N ALA A 55 -0.85 -0.20 6.00
CA ALA A 55 -2.10 0.56 5.94
C ALA A 55 -3.31 -0.25 6.45
N LEU A 56 -3.36 -1.55 6.13
CA LEU A 56 -4.40 -2.45 6.63
C LEU A 56 -4.30 -2.63 8.15
N ASN A 57 -3.10 -2.83 8.67
CA ASN A 57 -2.88 -2.96 10.12
C ASN A 57 -3.22 -1.68 10.89
N ILE A 58 -2.91 -0.51 10.34
CA ILE A 58 -3.28 0.78 10.94
C ILE A 58 -4.81 0.91 10.98
N ALA A 59 -5.50 0.67 9.86
CA ALA A 59 -6.95 0.76 9.80
C ALA A 59 -7.63 -0.23 10.76
N MET A 60 -7.20 -1.49 10.75
CA MET A 60 -7.72 -2.54 11.63
C MET A 60 -7.51 -2.18 13.11
N THR A 61 -6.29 -1.80 13.49
CA THR A 61 -5.97 -1.47 14.89
C THR A 61 -6.73 -0.22 15.34
N GLY A 62 -6.91 0.77 14.46
CA GLY A 62 -7.73 1.95 14.72
C GLY A 62 -9.18 1.59 15.02
N ALA A 63 -9.80 0.79 14.14
CA ALA A 63 -11.19 0.34 14.32
C ALA A 63 -11.38 -0.50 15.60
N ILE A 64 -10.43 -1.38 15.92
CA ILE A 64 -10.47 -2.16 17.17
C ILE A 64 -10.41 -1.22 18.38
N ARG A 65 -9.49 -0.26 18.40
CA ARG A 65 -9.37 0.70 19.50
C ARG A 65 -10.64 1.54 19.68
N GLU A 66 -11.22 2.02 18.58
CA GLU A 66 -12.47 2.77 18.61
C GLU A 66 -13.61 1.94 19.20
N ARG A 67 -13.76 0.68 18.76
CA ARG A 67 -14.80 -0.21 19.28
C ARG A 67 -14.62 -0.47 20.77
N LEU A 68 -13.41 -0.76 21.21
CA LEU A 68 -13.11 -1.02 22.62
C LEU A 68 -13.33 0.20 23.51
N ALA A 69 -13.13 1.41 22.97
CA ALA A 69 -13.41 2.65 23.70
C ALA A 69 -14.93 2.96 23.84
N GLN A 70 -15.77 2.36 23.01
CA GLN A 70 -17.22 2.56 23.02
C GLN A 70 -17.98 1.51 23.85
N ASP A 71 -17.37 0.35 24.10
CA ASP A 71 -18.00 -0.80 24.75
C ASP A 71 -16.97 -1.56 25.59
N ASP A 72 -16.93 -1.24 26.89
CA ASP A 72 -16.00 -1.87 27.85
C ASP A 72 -16.24 -3.38 28.03
N ARG A 73 -17.39 -3.90 27.58
CA ARG A 73 -17.70 -5.34 27.53
C ARG A 73 -17.35 -5.97 26.18
N GLY A 74 -16.76 -5.23 25.26
CA GLY A 74 -16.41 -5.69 23.91
C GLY A 74 -15.32 -6.77 23.85
N VAL A 75 -14.84 -7.22 25.02
CA VAL A 75 -13.84 -8.28 25.21
C VAL A 75 -14.35 -9.46 26.04
N ASP A 76 -15.62 -9.41 26.46
CA ASP A 76 -16.30 -10.52 27.14
C ASP A 76 -16.90 -11.53 26.14
#